data_AF-A0A942MS15-F1
#
_entry.id   AF-A0A942MS15-F1
#
_cell.length_a   1.000
_cell.length_b   1.000
_cell.length_c   1.000
_cell.angle_alpha   90.00
_cell.angle_beta   90.00
_cell.angle_gamma   90.00
#
_symmetry.space_group_name_H-M   'P 1'
#
loop_
_entity.id
_entity.type
_entity.pdbx_description
1 polymer ?
#
loop_
_entity_poly.entity_id
_entity_poly.type
_entity_poly.pdbx_seq_one_letter_code
_entity_poly.pdbx_strand_id
1 'polypeptide(L)'
;MYKKIIIVLGILVLVTTFLLDLQVGDSMASEISFGAIKVPATMVWVQPGQLRDYDSLILSENNNPRAWANGMNSAMRQWLVGKVETMLLFGEQVIILEQRGDWIKIAAVNHRTVKNSYGYPGWVPSHHVITNDAYIKNMRSAPLVAVHKPFSFIYSDMALTKKIQETSYMVTLPLIAENNNIVTVSLPDGNVGYISRSDVKKIQELSFSKTGIVEESLKFQGLGYIWGGTAAYGYDCSGFTLRLYQSQGINISRDASEQFNEGMPVNKNDLLPGDLVFFHNGSRIYHVGLYIGDGTMIHAPNSSSEIKFDSITEGNYASNYWGARRYAQETVETIRTLPPDSDSEVISAPKMPVTEPSPIEEKVSDIQPNTGTDREETIAGNKVKVEEIVVRHDPPASEDEIVKSDDTVNDDKSTFTENIPEDTIESNFDEIEILGTSSDIDSKPIVSTSTNNALPLIIAILLLIIAVLRKVRNRIE
;
A
#
# COMPACT_ATOMS: atom_id res chain seq x y z
N MET A 1 -63.59 40.49 -10.78
CA MET A 1 -62.17 40.79 -10.47
C MET A 1 -61.55 39.71 -9.59
N TYR A 2 -62.04 39.52 -8.35
CA TYR A 2 -61.56 38.56 -7.35
C TYR A 2 -61.11 37.18 -7.85
N LYS A 3 -61.92 36.44 -8.63
CA LYS A 3 -61.52 35.10 -9.15
C LYS A 3 -60.18 35.08 -9.91
N LYS A 4 -59.81 36.16 -10.61
CA LYS A 4 -58.51 36.24 -11.32
C LYS A 4 -57.34 36.53 -10.39
N ILE A 5 -57.57 37.31 -9.32
CA ILE A 5 -56.56 37.61 -8.29
C ILE A 5 -56.24 36.34 -7.49
N ILE A 6 -57.24 35.54 -7.13
CA ILE A 6 -57.07 34.27 -6.43
C ILE A 6 -56.24 33.28 -7.26
N ILE A 7 -56.47 33.18 -8.57
CA ILE A 7 -55.68 32.30 -9.45
C ILE A 7 -54.21 32.77 -9.53
N VAL A 8 -53.96 34.07 -9.65
CA VAL A 8 -52.59 34.62 -9.69
C VAL A 8 -51.86 34.39 -8.36
N LEU A 9 -52.55 34.57 -7.22
CA LEU A 9 -51.99 34.25 -5.90
C LEU A 9 -51.71 32.76 -5.74
N GLY A 10 -52.60 31.88 -6.20
CA GLY A 10 -52.40 30.43 -6.16
C GLY A 10 -51.19 29.98 -6.98
N ILE A 11 -51.01 30.54 -8.18
CA ILE A 11 -49.82 30.30 -9.02
C ILE A 11 -48.57 30.87 -8.35
N LEU A 12 -48.63 32.06 -7.75
CA LEU A 12 -47.50 32.66 -7.05
C LEU A 12 -47.05 31.78 -5.86
N VAL A 13 -48.00 31.29 -5.06
CA VAL A 13 -47.72 30.36 -3.95
C VAL A 13 -47.07 29.07 -4.48
N LEU A 14 -47.65 28.45 -5.51
CA LEU A 14 -47.09 27.23 -6.15
C LEU A 14 -45.67 27.44 -6.70
N VAL A 15 -45.41 28.58 -7.33
CA VAL A 15 -44.08 28.93 -7.83
C VAL A 15 -43.13 29.20 -6.67
N THR A 16 -43.55 29.85 -5.58
CA THR A 16 -42.70 30.02 -4.40
C THR A 16 -42.42 28.71 -3.68
N THR A 17 -43.37 27.79 -3.55
CA THR A 17 -43.11 26.46 -2.95
C THR A 17 -42.20 25.63 -3.84
N PHE A 18 -42.36 25.68 -5.18
CA PHE A 18 -41.48 24.98 -6.11
C PHE A 18 -40.05 25.58 -6.14
N LEU A 19 -39.92 26.91 -5.98
CA LEU A 19 -38.62 27.57 -5.83
C LEU A 19 -37.98 27.29 -4.46
N LEU A 20 -38.77 27.15 -3.39
CA LEU A 20 -38.29 26.67 -2.10
C LEU A 20 -37.84 25.20 -2.18
N ASP A 21 -38.60 24.32 -2.85
CA ASP A 21 -38.17 22.92 -3.09
C ASP A 21 -36.88 22.86 -3.93
N LEU A 22 -36.70 23.77 -4.90
CA LEU A 22 -35.45 23.89 -5.65
C LEU A 22 -34.29 24.42 -4.77
N GLN A 23 -34.52 25.40 -3.89
CA GLN A 23 -33.49 25.90 -2.96
C GLN A 23 -33.17 24.92 -1.82
N VAL A 24 -34.12 24.08 -1.41
CA VAL A 24 -33.91 22.96 -0.48
C VAL A 24 -33.23 21.78 -1.21
N GLY A 25 -33.48 21.62 -2.51
CA GLY A 25 -32.78 20.66 -3.38
C GLY A 25 -31.30 20.99 -3.57
N ASP A 26 -30.95 22.27 -3.75
CA ASP A 26 -29.55 22.74 -3.85
C ASP A 26 -28.81 22.75 -2.49
N SER A 27 -29.52 22.67 -1.35
CA SER A 27 -28.89 22.64 -0.02
C SER A 27 -28.59 21.23 0.51
N MET A 28 -28.61 20.20 -0.34
CA MET A 28 -28.35 18.80 0.01
C MET A 28 -27.09 18.22 -0.67
N ALA A 29 -26.14 19.07 -1.05
CA ALA A 29 -24.76 18.63 -1.18
C ALA A 29 -24.25 18.33 0.23
N SER A 30 -24.29 17.06 0.64
CA SER A 30 -23.77 16.63 1.94
C SER A 30 -22.32 17.12 2.08
N GLU A 31 -22.01 17.88 3.12
CA GLU A 31 -20.64 18.33 3.38
C GLU A 31 -19.69 17.13 3.36
N ILE A 32 -18.65 17.20 2.52
CA ILE A 32 -17.74 16.06 2.34
C ILE A 32 -16.97 15.87 3.65
N SER A 33 -17.32 14.83 4.39
CA SER A 33 -16.70 14.49 5.66
C SER A 33 -15.32 13.85 5.41
N PHE A 34 -14.27 14.47 5.95
CA PHE A 34 -12.90 13.99 5.82
C PHE A 34 -12.41 13.36 7.11
N GLY A 35 -11.72 12.22 6.98
CA GLY A 35 -11.02 11.57 8.07
C GLY A 35 -9.57 11.25 7.70
N ALA A 36 -8.83 10.77 8.68
CA ALA A 36 -7.49 10.23 8.51
C ALA A 36 -7.34 8.90 9.27
N ILE A 37 -6.51 7.99 8.75
CA ILE A 37 -6.17 6.75 9.45
C ILE A 37 -5.31 7.07 10.68
N LYS A 38 -5.73 6.66 11.89
CA LYS A 38 -5.00 6.88 13.15
C LYS A 38 -4.29 5.64 13.71
N VAL A 39 -4.34 4.51 13.00
CA VAL A 39 -3.63 3.26 13.35
C VAL A 39 -2.43 3.03 12.40
N PRO A 40 -1.39 2.28 12.79
CA PRO A 40 -0.20 2.02 11.96
C PRO A 40 -0.50 1.60 10.51
N ALA A 41 -1.45 0.68 10.32
CA ALA A 41 -2.07 0.39 9.03
C ALA A 41 -3.47 -0.22 9.25
N THR A 42 -4.38 -0.09 8.28
CA THR A 42 -5.68 -0.79 8.30
C THR A 42 -5.93 -1.50 6.98
N MET A 43 -6.50 -2.71 7.04
CA MET A 43 -7.13 -3.30 5.86
C MET A 43 -8.46 -2.59 5.58
N VAL A 44 -8.74 -2.39 4.29
CA VAL A 44 -10.02 -1.93 3.76
C VAL A 44 -10.75 -3.16 3.21
N TRP A 45 -11.89 -3.48 3.80
CA TRP A 45 -12.66 -4.70 3.56
C TRP A 45 -13.75 -4.49 2.50
N VAL A 46 -14.05 -5.53 1.73
CA VAL A 46 -15.13 -5.51 0.72
C VAL A 46 -16.49 -5.36 1.41
N GLN A 47 -16.69 -6.05 2.54
CA GLN A 47 -17.87 -5.93 3.41
C GLN A 47 -17.45 -5.93 4.89
N PRO A 48 -18.20 -5.26 5.78
CA PRO A 48 -17.95 -5.33 7.22
C PRO A 48 -18.19 -6.75 7.74
N GLY A 49 -17.41 -7.17 8.73
CA GLY A 49 -17.61 -8.45 9.42
C GLY A 49 -17.15 -9.73 8.68
N GLN A 50 -16.56 -9.62 7.48
CA GLN A 50 -15.94 -10.76 6.78
C GLN A 50 -14.55 -11.11 7.37
N LEU A 51 -14.50 -11.58 8.62
CA LEU A 51 -13.26 -11.65 9.43
C LEU A 51 -12.92 -13.08 9.89
N ARG A 52 -11.66 -13.27 10.35
CA ARG A 52 -11.24 -14.40 11.21
C ARG A 52 -10.84 -13.89 12.58
N ASP A 53 -10.83 -14.77 13.58
CA ASP A 53 -10.33 -14.47 14.92
C ASP A 53 -8.88 -13.93 14.91
N TYR A 54 -8.05 -14.46 14.01
CA TYR A 54 -6.66 -14.02 13.82
C TYR A 54 -6.54 -12.56 13.34
N ASP A 55 -7.55 -12.03 12.64
CA ASP A 55 -7.54 -10.64 12.16
C ASP A 55 -7.75 -9.62 13.28
N SER A 56 -8.06 -10.04 14.51
CA SER A 56 -8.05 -9.18 15.70
C SER A 56 -6.76 -8.36 15.87
N LEU A 57 -5.62 -8.90 15.42
CA LEU A 57 -4.33 -8.21 15.40
C LEU A 57 -4.29 -6.99 14.47
N ILE A 58 -5.07 -6.97 13.38
CA ILE A 58 -5.18 -5.83 12.45
C ILE A 58 -6.42 -4.96 12.71
N LEU A 59 -7.43 -5.49 13.40
CA LEU A 59 -8.74 -4.85 13.65
C LEU A 59 -8.84 -4.06 14.97
N SER A 60 -7.89 -4.20 15.90
CA SER A 60 -7.94 -3.58 17.23
C SER A 60 -7.51 -2.11 17.23
N GLU A 61 -7.93 -1.32 18.22
CA GLU A 61 -7.52 0.10 18.33
C GLU A 61 -6.00 0.31 18.39
N ASN A 62 -5.27 -0.65 18.96
CA ASN A 62 -3.81 -0.66 19.06
C ASN A 62 -3.23 -1.74 18.13
N ASN A 63 -3.64 -1.73 16.85
CA ASN A 63 -3.30 -2.83 15.95
C ASN A 63 -1.80 -3.00 15.70
N ASN A 64 -1.43 -4.24 15.38
CA ASN A 64 -0.07 -4.67 15.15
C ASN A 64 0.04 -5.34 13.77
N PRO A 65 0.11 -4.55 12.67
CA PRO A 65 0.19 -5.07 11.31
C PRO A 65 1.42 -5.94 11.07
N ARG A 66 2.53 -5.70 11.78
CA ARG A 66 3.73 -6.55 11.72
C ARG A 66 3.47 -7.95 12.25
N ALA A 67 2.89 -8.07 13.45
CA ALA A 67 2.56 -9.37 14.04
C ALA A 67 1.51 -10.10 13.21
N TRP A 68 0.47 -9.38 12.78
CA TRP A 68 -0.58 -9.92 11.90
C TRP A 68 0.03 -10.50 10.60
N ALA A 69 0.82 -9.72 9.87
CA ALA A 69 1.48 -10.14 8.63
C ALA A 69 2.41 -11.34 8.83
N ASN A 70 3.33 -11.25 9.81
CA ASN A 70 4.37 -12.25 10.01
C ASN A 70 3.83 -13.62 10.46
N GLY A 71 2.73 -13.66 11.21
CA GLY A 71 2.11 -14.92 11.65
C GLY A 71 1.16 -15.56 10.62
N MET A 72 0.85 -14.93 9.49
CA MET A 72 0.03 -15.53 8.45
C MET A 72 0.82 -16.52 7.58
N ASN A 73 0.38 -17.77 7.56
CA ASN A 73 0.78 -18.78 6.56
C ASN A 73 0.13 -18.53 5.18
N SER A 74 0.49 -19.33 4.18
CA SER A 74 -0.01 -19.21 2.79
C SER A 74 -1.53 -19.34 2.66
N ALA A 75 -2.15 -20.28 3.38
CA ALA A 75 -3.62 -20.44 3.39
C ALA A 75 -4.33 -19.22 4.01
N MET A 76 -3.73 -18.63 5.05
CA MET A 76 -4.23 -17.40 5.67
C MET A 76 -4.07 -16.19 4.75
N ARG A 77 -2.98 -16.08 4.00
CA ARG A 77 -2.80 -15.04 2.97
C ARG A 77 -3.82 -15.22 1.83
N GLN A 78 -4.02 -16.46 1.37
CA GLN A 78 -4.95 -16.79 0.30
C GLN A 78 -6.42 -16.53 0.69
N TRP A 79 -6.79 -16.73 1.94
CA TRP A 79 -8.15 -16.45 2.42
C TRP A 79 -8.55 -14.96 2.28
N LEU A 80 -7.59 -14.02 2.27
CA LEU A 80 -7.88 -12.59 2.09
C LEU A 80 -8.33 -12.23 0.67
N VAL A 81 -8.05 -13.08 -0.33
CA VAL A 81 -8.40 -12.85 -1.73
C VAL A 81 -9.92 -12.67 -1.87
N GLY A 82 -10.33 -11.52 -2.41
CA GLY A 82 -11.75 -11.16 -2.55
C GLY A 82 -12.47 -10.75 -1.26
N LYS A 83 -11.76 -10.58 -0.13
CA LYS A 83 -12.33 -10.08 1.15
C LYS A 83 -11.84 -8.70 1.53
N VAL A 84 -10.65 -8.32 1.06
CA VAL A 84 -10.07 -6.98 1.20
C VAL A 84 -9.82 -6.35 -0.15
N GLU A 85 -10.06 -5.05 -0.20
CA GLU A 85 -9.96 -4.15 -1.35
C GLU A 85 -8.54 -3.54 -1.41
N THR A 86 -8.06 -3.02 -0.29
CA THR A 86 -6.77 -2.32 -0.20
C THR A 86 -6.27 -2.27 1.24
N MET A 87 -5.09 -1.70 1.47
CA MET A 87 -4.56 -1.38 2.80
C MET A 87 -4.31 0.13 2.85
N LEU A 88 -4.51 0.77 4.00
CA LEU A 88 -4.19 2.19 4.21
C LEU A 88 -3.21 2.35 5.36
N LEU A 89 -2.36 3.37 5.23
CA LEU A 89 -1.28 3.69 6.17
C LEU A 89 -1.68 4.78 7.15
N PHE A 90 -1.01 4.81 8.31
CA PHE A 90 -1.15 5.89 9.28
C PHE A 90 -1.03 7.27 8.61
N GLY A 91 -1.97 8.16 8.93
CA GLY A 91 -2.03 9.52 8.39
C GLY A 91 -2.71 9.68 7.03
N GLU A 92 -3.00 8.59 6.30
CA GLU A 92 -3.64 8.71 4.99
C GLU A 92 -5.06 9.29 5.07
N GLN A 93 -5.34 10.22 4.16
CA GLN A 93 -6.62 10.92 4.07
C GLN A 93 -7.69 10.01 3.44
N VAL A 94 -8.86 10.01 4.07
CA VAL A 94 -10.07 9.36 3.57
C VAL A 94 -11.25 10.34 3.49
N ILE A 95 -12.19 10.06 2.60
CA ILE A 95 -13.55 10.62 2.65
C ILE A 95 -14.46 9.59 3.29
N ILE A 96 -15.27 9.99 4.27
CA ILE A 96 -16.27 9.13 4.90
C ILE A 96 -17.54 9.15 4.05
N LEU A 97 -17.95 7.98 3.56
CA LEU A 97 -19.09 7.80 2.66
C LEU A 97 -20.36 7.35 3.39
N GLU A 98 -20.21 6.48 4.39
CA GLU A 98 -21.31 5.83 5.11
C GLU A 98 -20.84 5.28 6.46
N GLN A 99 -21.73 5.08 7.43
CA GLN A 99 -21.45 4.35 8.67
C GLN A 99 -22.52 3.27 8.92
N ARG A 100 -22.09 2.09 9.37
CA ARG A 100 -22.94 0.96 9.79
C ARG A 100 -22.39 0.37 11.09
N GLY A 101 -22.94 0.81 12.23
CA GLY A 101 -22.44 0.42 13.55
C GLY A 101 -20.97 0.80 13.72
N ASP A 102 -20.15 -0.15 14.13
CA ASP A 102 -18.71 0.03 14.37
C ASP A 102 -17.87 0.07 13.09
N TRP A 103 -18.48 0.06 11.90
CA TRP A 103 -17.81 0.11 10.60
C TRP A 103 -18.16 1.38 9.83
N ILE A 104 -17.16 1.99 9.19
CA ILE A 104 -17.39 3.08 8.24
C ILE A 104 -16.93 2.68 6.84
N LYS A 105 -17.70 3.12 5.84
CA LYS A 105 -17.31 3.04 4.44
C LYS A 105 -16.54 4.31 4.09
N ILE A 106 -15.36 4.15 3.55
CA ILE A 106 -14.48 5.24 3.15
C ILE A 106 -14.20 5.22 1.65
N ALA A 107 -13.70 6.34 1.13
CA ALA A 107 -12.92 6.42 -0.11
C ALA A 107 -11.48 6.84 0.23
N ALA A 108 -10.51 6.04 -0.18
CA ALA A 108 -9.08 6.27 0.03
C ALA A 108 -8.52 7.23 -1.03
N VAL A 109 -8.32 8.51 -0.65
CA VAL A 109 -8.11 9.61 -1.60
C VAL A 109 -6.90 9.40 -2.52
N ASN A 110 -5.80 8.86 -1.98
CA ASN A 110 -4.57 8.64 -2.74
C ASN A 110 -4.54 7.31 -3.51
N HIS A 111 -5.51 6.41 -3.31
CA HIS A 111 -5.61 5.16 -4.07
C HIS A 111 -6.58 5.39 -5.23
N ARG A 112 -6.03 5.80 -6.38
CA ARG A 112 -6.81 6.09 -7.60
C ARG A 112 -7.49 4.82 -8.12
N THR A 113 -8.74 4.96 -8.57
CA THR A 113 -9.54 3.90 -9.20
C THR A 113 -10.73 4.50 -9.96
N VAL A 114 -11.32 3.76 -10.89
CA VAL A 114 -12.60 4.10 -11.52
C VAL A 114 -13.83 3.72 -10.66
N LYS A 115 -13.65 2.91 -9.61
CA LYS A 115 -14.74 2.43 -8.72
C LYS A 115 -15.49 3.57 -8.00
N ASN A 116 -14.82 4.70 -7.72
CA ASN A 116 -15.41 5.86 -7.06
C ASN A 116 -14.55 7.13 -7.32
N SER A 117 -15.19 8.26 -7.62
CA SER A 117 -14.51 9.51 -7.99
C SER A 117 -13.74 10.20 -6.85
N TYR A 118 -13.95 9.77 -5.59
CA TYR A 118 -13.25 10.29 -4.42
C TYR A 118 -12.01 9.48 -4.03
N GLY A 119 -11.77 8.32 -4.64
CA GLY A 119 -10.70 7.37 -4.27
C GLY A 119 -11.24 5.99 -3.89
N TYR A 120 -10.35 5.06 -3.54
CA TYR A 120 -10.69 3.63 -3.46
C TYR A 120 -11.73 3.31 -2.38
N PRO A 121 -12.91 2.78 -2.74
CA PRO A 121 -13.99 2.57 -1.78
C PRO A 121 -13.82 1.26 -0.99
N GLY A 122 -14.27 1.26 0.27
CA GLY A 122 -14.43 0.03 1.07
C GLY A 122 -14.62 0.30 2.56
N TRP A 123 -14.64 -0.75 3.38
CA TRP A 123 -15.00 -0.67 4.80
C TRP A 123 -13.80 -0.77 5.74
N VAL A 124 -13.77 0.07 6.77
CA VAL A 124 -12.79 -0.02 7.87
C VAL A 124 -13.51 0.04 9.22
N PRO A 125 -12.93 -0.52 10.29
CA PRO A 125 -13.41 -0.25 11.65
C PRO A 125 -13.42 1.26 11.92
N SER A 126 -14.52 1.75 12.47
CA SER A 126 -14.75 3.17 12.76
C SER A 126 -13.66 3.74 13.66
N HIS A 127 -13.21 2.96 14.65
CA HIS A 127 -12.12 3.32 15.56
C HIS A 127 -10.72 3.30 14.91
N HIS A 128 -10.57 3.01 13.61
CA HIS A 128 -9.30 3.21 12.88
C HIS A 128 -9.19 4.61 12.27
N VAL A 129 -10.28 5.38 12.22
CA VAL A 129 -10.34 6.69 11.56
C VAL A 129 -10.63 7.78 12.59
N ILE A 130 -10.06 8.96 12.35
CA ILE A 130 -10.31 10.16 13.14
C ILE A 130 -10.67 11.33 12.23
N THR A 131 -11.61 12.16 12.66
CA THR A 131 -11.94 13.43 12.03
C THR A 131 -11.19 14.55 12.76
N ASN A 132 -10.40 15.33 12.03
CA ASN A 132 -9.62 16.43 12.60
C ASN A 132 -9.35 17.49 11.51
N ASP A 133 -10.12 18.57 11.50
CA ASP A 133 -10.06 19.58 10.45
C ASP A 133 -8.70 20.28 10.36
N ALA A 134 -7.99 20.43 11.49
CA ALA A 134 -6.65 21.00 11.51
C ALA A 134 -5.64 20.08 10.82
N TYR A 135 -5.68 18.77 11.11
CA TYR A 135 -4.86 17.79 10.42
C TYR A 135 -5.19 17.71 8.92
N ILE A 136 -6.48 17.66 8.56
CA ILE A 136 -6.94 17.62 7.17
C ILE A 136 -6.54 18.89 6.39
N LYS A 137 -6.58 20.05 7.04
CA LYS A 137 -6.06 21.31 6.48
C LYS A 137 -4.55 21.23 6.27
N ASN A 138 -3.79 20.72 7.25
CA ASN A 138 -2.34 20.58 7.15
C ASN A 138 -1.95 19.63 6.00
N MET A 139 -2.61 18.48 5.86
CA MET A 139 -2.42 17.53 4.75
C MET A 139 -2.60 18.15 3.34
N ARG A 140 -3.33 19.26 3.24
CA ARG A 140 -3.63 19.96 1.98
C ARG A 140 -2.79 21.20 1.71
N SER A 141 -2.12 21.75 2.73
CA SER A 141 -1.52 23.09 2.65
C SER A 141 -0.10 23.18 3.18
N ALA A 142 0.36 22.22 3.98
CA ALA A 142 1.76 22.12 4.39
C ALA A 142 2.59 21.31 3.37
N PRO A 143 3.91 21.51 3.32
CA PRO A 143 4.82 20.53 2.73
C PRO A 143 4.63 19.15 3.40
N LEU A 144 4.89 18.07 2.66
CA LEU A 144 4.68 16.71 3.16
C LEU A 144 6.00 15.96 3.21
N VAL A 145 6.19 15.14 4.23
CA VAL A 145 7.33 14.21 4.34
C VAL A 145 6.85 12.78 4.33
N ALA A 146 7.54 11.93 3.56
CA ALA A 146 7.26 10.50 3.46
C ALA A 146 8.44 9.67 3.95
N VAL A 147 8.15 8.60 4.69
CA VAL A 147 9.15 7.62 5.16
C VAL A 147 9.72 6.84 3.97
N HIS A 148 11.03 6.91 3.75
CA HIS A 148 11.71 6.23 2.61
C HIS A 148 12.45 4.93 2.99
N LYS A 149 12.56 4.64 4.30
CA LYS A 149 13.03 3.33 4.78
C LYS A 149 11.86 2.34 4.83
N PRO A 150 12.10 1.01 4.79
CA PRO A 150 11.05 0.02 4.98
C PRO A 150 10.22 0.27 6.25
N PHE A 151 10.90 0.63 7.34
CA PHE A 151 10.29 1.04 8.59
C PHE A 151 11.05 2.21 9.22
N SER A 152 10.33 3.02 9.99
CA SER A 152 10.88 4.00 10.94
C SER A 152 9.97 4.06 12.18
N PHE A 153 10.19 5.03 13.06
CA PHE A 153 9.36 5.27 14.24
C PHE A 153 8.97 6.75 14.35
N ILE A 154 7.75 6.99 14.85
CA ILE A 154 7.32 8.31 15.32
C ILE A 154 7.61 8.39 16.81
N TYR A 155 8.16 9.50 17.28
CA TYR A 155 8.56 9.74 18.66
C TYR A 155 7.80 10.92 19.28
N SER A 156 7.65 10.89 20.60
CA SER A 156 7.01 11.97 21.40
C SER A 156 8.00 13.02 21.89
N ASP A 157 9.30 12.81 21.70
CA ASP A 157 10.38 13.70 22.12
C ASP A 157 11.39 13.96 20.99
N MET A 158 11.96 15.16 20.97
CA MET A 158 12.97 15.57 19.98
C MET A 158 14.30 14.79 20.09
N ALA A 159 14.55 14.09 21.21
CA ALA A 159 15.72 13.24 21.38
C ALA A 159 15.55 11.82 20.81
N LEU A 160 14.37 11.51 20.23
CA LEU A 160 14.03 10.22 19.62
C LEU A 160 14.17 9.04 20.58
N THR A 161 13.75 9.21 21.84
CA THR A 161 13.87 8.17 22.89
C THR A 161 12.55 7.46 23.20
N LYS A 162 11.42 8.16 23.08
CA LYS A 162 10.07 7.70 23.45
C LYS A 162 9.21 7.48 22.22
N LYS A 163 9.30 6.27 21.67
CA LYS A 163 8.49 5.80 20.53
C LYS A 163 7.00 5.89 20.84
N ILE A 164 6.23 6.47 19.91
CA ILE A 164 4.77 6.44 19.86
C ILE A 164 4.33 5.19 19.09
N GLN A 165 4.82 5.05 17.86
CA GLN A 165 4.48 3.92 16.99
C GLN A 165 5.59 3.62 15.98
N GLU A 166 5.59 2.38 15.48
CA GLU A 166 6.26 2.05 14.23
C GLU A 166 5.50 2.64 13.03
N THR A 167 6.22 2.94 11.96
CA THR A 167 5.66 3.47 10.72
C THR A 167 6.27 2.78 9.50
N SER A 168 5.42 2.43 8.52
CA SER A 168 5.82 1.83 7.24
C SER A 168 6.43 2.86 6.31
N TYR A 169 7.25 2.38 5.37
CA TYR A 169 7.49 3.03 4.08
C TYR A 169 6.23 3.70 3.51
N MET A 170 6.42 4.90 2.94
CA MET A 170 5.40 5.77 2.35
C MET A 170 4.29 6.28 3.28
N VAL A 171 4.36 6.07 4.60
CA VAL A 171 3.61 6.92 5.54
C VAL A 171 4.02 8.36 5.30
N THR A 172 3.03 9.20 4.99
CA THR A 172 3.20 10.58 4.54
C THR A 172 2.45 11.51 5.48
N LEU A 173 3.16 12.47 6.09
CA LEU A 173 2.62 13.35 7.13
C LEU A 173 2.93 14.83 6.84
N PRO A 174 2.12 15.78 7.35
CA PRO A 174 2.38 17.21 7.19
C PRO A 174 3.62 17.65 7.97
N LEU A 175 4.56 18.30 7.28
CA LEU A 175 5.76 18.86 7.87
C LEU A 175 5.45 20.19 8.58
N ILE A 176 5.80 20.28 9.86
CA ILE A 176 5.65 21.49 10.68
C ILE A 176 6.99 22.25 10.77
N ALA A 177 8.08 21.53 11.02
CA ALA A 177 9.44 22.08 11.10
C ALA A 177 10.48 21.00 10.83
N GLU A 178 11.69 21.37 10.41
CA GLU A 178 12.84 20.45 10.29
C GLU A 178 14.12 21.06 10.84
N ASN A 179 15.05 20.20 11.24
CA ASN A 179 16.46 20.53 11.43
C ASN A 179 17.31 19.35 10.91
N ASN A 180 18.63 19.42 11.05
CA ASN A 180 19.56 18.41 10.53
C ASN A 180 19.31 16.98 11.04
N ASN A 181 18.68 16.82 12.22
CA ASN A 181 18.51 15.53 12.90
C ASN A 181 17.07 15.02 12.85
N ILE A 182 16.07 15.91 12.89
CA ILE A 182 14.65 15.53 12.98
C ILE A 182 13.74 16.36 12.07
N VAL A 183 12.61 15.75 11.70
CA VAL A 183 11.40 16.47 11.28
C VAL A 183 10.38 16.46 12.41
N THR A 184 9.64 17.56 12.54
CA THR A 184 8.43 17.67 13.37
C THR A 184 7.23 17.57 12.43
N VAL A 185 6.31 16.65 12.69
CA VAL A 185 5.16 16.36 11.85
C VAL A 185 3.84 16.52 12.60
N SER A 186 2.79 16.91 11.89
CA SER A 186 1.41 16.89 12.40
C SER A 186 0.94 15.43 12.46
N LEU A 187 0.26 15.04 13.53
CA LEU A 187 -0.37 13.72 13.67
C LEU A 187 -1.90 13.80 13.51
N PRO A 188 -2.59 12.69 13.15
CA PRO A 188 -4.04 12.67 12.91
C PRO A 188 -4.91 13.08 14.11
N ASP A 189 -4.41 12.86 15.32
CA ASP A 189 -5.04 13.26 16.58
C ASP A 189 -4.89 14.77 16.89
N GLY A 190 -4.12 15.51 16.08
CA GLY A 190 -3.84 16.92 16.27
C GLY A 190 -2.58 17.21 17.10
N ASN A 191 -1.92 16.19 17.64
CA ASN A 191 -0.62 16.33 18.28
C ASN A 191 0.51 16.49 17.25
N VAL A 192 1.73 16.70 17.74
CA VAL A 192 2.95 16.64 16.93
C VAL A 192 3.76 15.39 17.27
N GLY A 193 4.44 14.85 16.27
CA GLY A 193 5.42 13.78 16.41
C GLY A 193 6.77 14.16 15.82
N TYR A 194 7.80 13.41 16.19
CA TYR A 194 9.16 13.57 15.66
C TYR A 194 9.59 12.31 14.91
N ILE A 195 10.27 12.48 13.78
CA ILE A 195 10.87 11.39 13.00
C ILE A 195 12.30 11.79 12.66
N SER A 196 13.23 10.83 12.57
CA SER A 196 14.60 11.11 12.13
C SER A 196 14.61 11.74 10.73
N ARG A 197 15.40 12.81 10.54
CA ARG A 197 15.50 13.50 9.25
C ARG A 197 16.11 12.60 8.14
N SER A 198 16.90 11.60 8.53
CA SER A 198 17.48 10.58 7.64
C SER A 198 16.49 9.55 7.11
N ASP A 199 15.30 9.47 7.70
CA ASP A 199 14.32 8.41 7.45
C ASP A 199 13.20 8.88 6.50
N VAL A 200 13.17 10.17 6.19
CA VAL A 200 12.14 10.82 5.37
C VAL A 200 12.72 11.60 4.18
N LYS A 201 11.96 11.65 3.09
CA LYS A 201 12.13 12.56 1.95
C LYS A 201 10.93 13.52 1.92
N LYS A 202 11.08 14.77 1.45
CA LYS A 202 9.89 15.61 1.20
C LYS A 202 9.23 15.15 -0.11
N ILE A 203 7.90 15.08 -0.13
CA ILE A 203 7.14 14.70 -1.34
C ILE A 203 7.45 15.66 -2.50
N GLN A 204 7.61 16.96 -2.20
CA GLN A 204 7.92 17.99 -3.18
C GLN A 204 9.35 17.90 -3.76
N GLU A 205 10.23 17.11 -3.13
CA GLU A 205 11.62 16.84 -3.56
C GLU A 205 11.74 15.49 -4.29
N LEU A 206 10.64 14.73 -4.47
CA LEU A 206 10.65 13.46 -5.18
C LEU A 206 10.66 13.66 -6.71
N SER A 207 11.54 12.95 -7.38
CA SER A 207 11.67 12.93 -8.84
C SER A 207 11.90 11.52 -9.34
N PHE A 208 11.22 11.12 -10.41
CA PHE A 208 11.43 9.82 -11.04
C PHE A 208 12.84 9.67 -11.62
N SER A 209 13.46 8.54 -11.30
CA SER A 209 14.65 8.03 -11.98
C SER A 209 14.55 6.51 -12.14
N LYS A 210 15.12 5.97 -13.22
CA LYS A 210 15.09 4.53 -13.49
C LYS A 210 15.87 3.74 -12.45
N THR A 211 17.02 4.25 -12.03
CA THR A 211 17.81 3.68 -10.94
C THR A 211 17.08 3.79 -9.60
N GLY A 212 16.54 4.97 -9.27
CA GLY A 212 15.85 5.20 -8.01
C GLY A 212 14.63 4.30 -7.80
N ILE A 213 13.77 4.09 -8.81
CA ILE A 213 12.62 3.19 -8.63
C ILE A 213 13.04 1.72 -8.46
N VAL A 214 14.14 1.30 -9.11
CA VAL A 214 14.73 -0.04 -8.90
C VAL A 214 15.32 -0.15 -7.50
N GLU A 215 16.15 0.80 -7.05
CA GLU A 215 16.72 0.82 -5.69
C GLU A 215 15.64 0.80 -4.59
N GLU A 216 14.56 1.56 -4.76
CA GLU A 216 13.41 1.56 -3.86
C GLU A 216 12.71 0.19 -3.84
N SER A 217 12.67 -0.54 -4.97
CA SER A 217 12.08 -1.88 -5.05
C SER A 217 12.90 -2.97 -4.35
N LEU A 218 14.24 -2.89 -4.44
CA LEU A 218 15.15 -3.88 -3.86
C LEU A 218 15.05 -3.96 -2.34
N LYS A 219 14.65 -2.87 -1.67
CA LYS A 219 14.43 -2.80 -0.21
C LYS A 219 13.40 -3.80 0.32
N PHE A 220 12.57 -4.36 -0.56
CA PHE A 220 11.45 -5.24 -0.20
C PHE A 220 11.62 -6.67 -0.72
N GLN A 221 12.74 -7.03 -1.35
CA GLN A 221 13.03 -8.42 -1.71
C GLN A 221 12.93 -9.33 -0.47
N GLY A 222 12.26 -10.47 -0.60
CA GLY A 222 11.97 -11.39 0.50
C GLY A 222 10.77 -11.01 1.38
N LEU A 223 10.09 -9.88 1.13
CA LEU A 223 8.89 -9.51 1.88
C LEU A 223 7.68 -10.34 1.39
N GLY A 224 6.99 -11.00 2.32
CA GLY A 224 5.84 -11.85 2.03
C GLY A 224 4.66 -11.12 1.37
N TYR A 225 4.01 -11.79 0.41
CA TYR A 225 2.81 -11.28 -0.25
C TYR A 225 1.61 -11.19 0.70
N ILE A 226 0.81 -10.14 0.58
CA ILE A 226 -0.50 -10.01 1.23
C ILE A 226 -1.50 -9.42 0.22
N TRP A 227 -2.59 -10.13 -0.06
CA TRP A 227 -3.66 -9.61 -0.93
C TRP A 227 -4.25 -8.30 -0.37
N GLY A 228 -4.38 -7.27 -1.22
CA GLY A 228 -4.77 -5.92 -0.82
C GLY A 228 -3.63 -5.10 -0.23
N GLY A 229 -2.46 -5.69 0.06
CA GLY A 229 -1.35 -5.05 0.78
C GLY A 229 -0.69 -3.90 0.01
N THR A 230 -0.42 -2.80 0.72
CA THR A 230 0.25 -1.60 0.18
C THR A 230 1.30 -1.04 1.15
N ALA A 231 1.90 -1.87 2.00
CA ALA A 231 2.79 -1.43 3.06
C ALA A 231 4.01 -2.34 3.19
N ALA A 232 5.05 -1.87 3.90
CA ALA A 232 6.23 -2.69 4.20
C ALA A 232 5.94 -3.92 5.09
N TYR A 233 4.72 -4.05 5.62
CA TYR A 233 4.23 -5.28 6.28
C TYR A 233 3.88 -6.39 5.27
N GLY A 234 3.63 -6.05 4.00
CA GLY A 234 3.29 -6.98 2.93
C GLY A 234 2.54 -6.27 1.80
N TYR A 235 2.82 -6.68 0.56
CA TYR A 235 2.26 -6.09 -0.65
C TYR A 235 1.51 -7.14 -1.49
N ASP A 236 0.53 -6.70 -2.29
CA ASP A 236 0.20 -7.38 -3.55
C ASP A 236 0.93 -6.74 -4.73
N CYS A 237 0.85 -7.37 -5.90
CA CYS A 237 1.56 -6.96 -7.10
C CYS A 237 1.34 -5.48 -7.48
N SER A 238 0.10 -5.03 -7.43
CA SER A 238 -0.32 -3.67 -7.79
C SER A 238 -0.18 -2.66 -6.66
N GLY A 239 -0.28 -3.11 -5.40
CA GLY A 239 0.05 -2.31 -4.22
C GLY A 239 1.55 -2.03 -4.09
N PHE A 240 2.40 -2.96 -4.53
CA PHE A 240 3.85 -2.78 -4.63
C PHE A 240 4.20 -1.71 -5.65
N THR A 241 3.74 -1.86 -6.91
CA THR A 241 3.98 -0.87 -7.97
C THR A 241 3.42 0.50 -7.62
N LEU A 242 2.25 0.58 -6.96
CA LEU A 242 1.68 1.83 -6.45
C LEU A 242 2.64 2.56 -5.51
N ARG A 243 3.16 1.89 -4.47
CA ARG A 243 4.07 2.56 -3.51
C ARG A 243 5.42 2.92 -4.11
N LEU A 244 5.92 2.11 -5.06
CA LEU A 244 7.16 2.44 -5.78
C LEU A 244 6.98 3.69 -6.64
N TYR A 245 5.88 3.82 -7.38
CA TYR A 245 5.61 5.02 -8.15
C TYR A 245 5.32 6.25 -7.27
N GLN A 246 4.61 6.08 -6.14
CA GLN A 246 4.40 7.17 -5.18
C GLN A 246 5.72 7.67 -4.57
N SER A 247 6.73 6.81 -4.37
CA SER A 247 8.06 7.23 -3.90
C SER A 247 8.88 7.99 -4.96
N GLN A 248 8.45 7.94 -6.22
CA GLN A 248 8.96 8.74 -7.33
C GLN A 248 8.10 10.00 -7.61
N GLY A 249 7.13 10.31 -6.73
CA GLY A 249 6.23 11.46 -6.87
C GLY A 249 5.05 11.25 -7.83
N ILE A 250 4.79 10.02 -8.27
CA ILE A 250 3.79 9.69 -9.31
C ILE A 250 2.67 8.86 -8.69
N ASN A 251 1.42 9.31 -8.78
CA ASN A 251 0.28 8.55 -8.26
C ASN A 251 -0.48 7.81 -9.37
N ILE A 252 -0.29 6.48 -9.42
CA ILE A 252 -0.93 5.58 -10.38
C ILE A 252 -2.23 4.97 -9.80
N SER A 253 -3.04 4.30 -10.62
CA SER A 253 -4.21 3.56 -10.11
C SER A 253 -3.82 2.35 -9.25
N ARG A 254 -4.71 1.93 -8.35
CA ARG A 254 -4.42 0.91 -7.34
C ARG A 254 -4.49 -0.52 -7.88
N ASP A 255 -5.35 -0.82 -8.86
CA ASP A 255 -5.52 -2.18 -9.39
C ASP A 255 -4.67 -2.41 -10.64
N ALA A 256 -4.11 -3.61 -10.81
CA ALA A 256 -3.26 -3.95 -11.96
C ALA A 256 -3.95 -3.75 -13.33
N SER A 257 -5.26 -3.99 -13.42
CA SER A 257 -6.06 -3.77 -14.63
C SER A 257 -6.23 -2.28 -14.97
N GLU A 258 -6.39 -1.42 -13.97
CA GLU A 258 -6.42 0.03 -14.13
C GLU A 258 -5.02 0.56 -14.47
N GLN A 259 -3.97 0.03 -13.82
CA GLN A 259 -2.58 0.34 -14.15
C GLN A 259 -2.22 -0.06 -15.58
N PHE A 260 -2.82 -1.10 -16.15
CA PHE A 260 -2.62 -1.45 -17.56
C PHE A 260 -3.31 -0.47 -18.52
N ASN A 261 -4.29 0.32 -18.07
CA ASN A 261 -5.00 1.29 -18.91
C ASN A 261 -4.43 2.71 -18.84
N GLU A 262 -3.46 2.95 -17.94
CA GLU A 262 -2.74 4.21 -17.79
C GLU A 262 -1.34 4.18 -18.42
N GLY A 263 -0.70 5.34 -18.53
CA GLY A 263 0.65 5.48 -19.07
C GLY A 263 0.76 5.21 -20.58
N MET A 264 1.97 5.43 -21.10
CA MET A 264 2.29 5.20 -22.51
C MET A 264 2.50 3.70 -22.76
N PRO A 265 1.88 3.08 -23.79
CA PRO A 265 2.21 1.71 -24.20
C PRO A 265 3.69 1.59 -24.60
N VAL A 266 4.32 0.46 -24.25
CA VAL A 266 5.71 0.15 -24.61
C VAL A 266 5.77 -1.21 -25.31
N ASN A 267 6.48 -1.31 -26.44
CA ASN A 267 6.74 -2.59 -27.09
C ASN A 267 7.73 -3.41 -26.24
N LYS A 268 7.64 -4.75 -26.26
CA LYS A 268 8.52 -5.62 -25.45
C LYS A 268 10.02 -5.40 -25.71
N ASN A 269 10.40 -4.95 -26.90
CA ASN A 269 11.80 -4.67 -27.28
C ASN A 269 12.28 -3.26 -26.86
N ASP A 270 11.36 -2.37 -26.47
CA ASP A 270 11.64 -0.97 -26.09
C ASP A 270 11.57 -0.77 -24.56
N LEU A 271 11.54 -1.86 -23.79
CA LEU A 271 11.43 -1.87 -22.33
C LEU A 271 12.67 -1.27 -21.67
N LEU A 272 12.44 -0.39 -20.68
CA LEU A 272 13.47 0.25 -19.87
C LEU A 272 13.17 0.03 -18.38
N PRO A 273 14.20 -0.07 -17.51
CA PRO A 273 14.00 -0.19 -16.07
C PRO A 273 13.07 0.92 -15.56
N GLY A 274 12.06 0.54 -14.77
CA GLY A 274 10.97 1.42 -14.36
C GLY A 274 9.64 1.15 -15.05
N ASP A 275 9.62 0.59 -16.26
CA ASP A 275 8.37 0.22 -16.94
C ASP A 275 7.59 -0.84 -16.15
N LEU A 276 6.26 -0.76 -16.17
CA LEU A 276 5.41 -1.82 -15.62
C LEU A 276 5.07 -2.84 -16.71
N VAL A 277 5.25 -4.13 -16.40
CA VAL A 277 4.94 -5.27 -17.27
C VAL A 277 3.73 -6.03 -16.73
N PHE A 278 2.81 -6.41 -17.62
CA PHE A 278 1.49 -6.92 -17.26
C PHE A 278 1.23 -8.29 -17.87
N PHE A 279 0.47 -9.11 -17.14
CA PHE A 279 0.19 -10.50 -17.51
C PHE A 279 -1.30 -10.80 -17.51
N HIS A 280 -1.72 -11.60 -18.49
CA HIS A 280 -3.12 -11.88 -18.80
C HIS A 280 -3.37 -13.40 -18.80
N ASN A 281 -4.53 -13.83 -18.29
CA ASN A 281 -4.88 -15.26 -18.14
C ASN A 281 -5.97 -15.73 -19.13
N GLY A 282 -6.24 -14.95 -20.18
CA GLY A 282 -7.31 -15.20 -21.15
C GLY A 282 -8.61 -14.42 -20.88
N SER A 283 -8.86 -14.00 -19.62
CA SER A 283 -10.05 -13.20 -19.27
C SER A 283 -9.74 -11.81 -18.73
N ARG A 284 -8.64 -11.63 -17.99
CA ARG A 284 -8.26 -10.33 -17.41
C ARG A 284 -6.76 -10.19 -17.17
N ILE A 285 -6.32 -8.95 -17.00
CA ILE A 285 -5.04 -8.65 -16.34
C ILE A 285 -5.12 -9.19 -14.91
N TYR A 286 -4.23 -10.12 -14.56
CA TYR A 286 -4.19 -10.74 -13.24
C TYR A 286 -2.94 -10.35 -12.44
N HIS A 287 -1.88 -9.86 -13.11
CA HIS A 287 -0.60 -9.56 -12.48
C HIS A 287 0.13 -8.39 -13.13
N VAL A 288 0.99 -7.76 -12.34
CA VAL A 288 1.91 -6.67 -12.74
C VAL A 288 3.26 -6.85 -12.04
N GLY A 289 4.35 -6.48 -12.72
CA GLY A 289 5.68 -6.38 -12.14
C GLY A 289 6.40 -5.11 -12.60
N LEU A 290 7.43 -4.71 -11.86
CA LEU A 290 8.36 -3.65 -12.28
C LEU A 290 9.48 -4.28 -13.12
N TYR A 291 9.63 -3.87 -14.38
CA TYR A 291 10.77 -4.27 -15.19
C TYR A 291 12.04 -3.60 -14.70
N ILE A 292 13.13 -4.37 -14.57
CA ILE A 292 14.40 -3.89 -14.00
C ILE A 292 15.58 -3.96 -14.98
N GLY A 293 15.35 -4.44 -16.21
CA GLY A 293 16.40 -4.70 -17.20
C GLY A 293 16.49 -6.19 -17.57
N ASP A 294 17.27 -6.51 -18.60
CA ASP A 294 17.71 -7.86 -18.97
C ASP A 294 16.64 -8.96 -18.90
N GLY A 295 15.46 -8.69 -19.46
CA GLY A 295 14.35 -9.66 -19.50
C GLY A 295 13.78 -10.02 -18.12
N THR A 296 14.06 -9.22 -17.09
CA THR A 296 13.75 -9.52 -15.68
C THR A 296 12.81 -8.47 -15.08
N MET A 297 11.90 -8.92 -14.20
CA MET A 297 11.07 -8.07 -13.37
C MET A 297 11.27 -8.38 -11.88
N ILE A 298 10.97 -7.40 -11.02
CA ILE A 298 10.70 -7.61 -9.59
C ILE A 298 9.20 -7.40 -9.33
N HIS A 299 8.60 -8.27 -8.52
CA HIS A 299 7.15 -8.25 -8.29
C HIS A 299 6.77 -8.85 -6.91
N ALA A 300 5.50 -8.75 -6.53
CA ALA A 300 4.90 -9.52 -5.44
C ALA A 300 3.92 -10.56 -6.03
N PRO A 301 4.31 -11.84 -6.22
CA PRO A 301 3.61 -12.75 -7.13
C PRO A 301 2.26 -13.27 -6.62
N ASN A 302 2.21 -13.89 -5.42
CA ASN A 302 1.00 -14.53 -4.89
C ASN A 302 1.15 -14.92 -3.39
N SER A 303 0.04 -15.33 -2.79
CA SER A 303 -0.12 -15.68 -1.37
C SER A 303 0.84 -16.73 -0.80
N SER A 304 1.43 -17.61 -1.62
CA SER A 304 2.38 -18.64 -1.18
C SER A 304 3.84 -18.21 -1.31
N SER A 305 4.10 -16.94 -1.65
CA SER A 305 5.43 -16.45 -2.00
C SER A 305 5.69 -15.03 -1.44
N GLU A 306 6.78 -14.43 -1.92
CA GLU A 306 7.41 -13.21 -1.43
C GLU A 306 7.90 -12.37 -2.62
N ILE A 307 8.28 -11.12 -2.36
CA ILE A 307 8.81 -10.24 -3.39
C ILE A 307 10.15 -10.79 -3.90
N LYS A 308 10.20 -11.06 -5.20
CA LYS A 308 11.31 -11.74 -5.86
C LYS A 308 11.48 -11.27 -7.30
N PHE A 309 12.55 -11.73 -7.93
CA PHE A 309 12.77 -11.62 -9.37
C PHE A 309 12.19 -12.82 -10.11
N ASP A 310 11.64 -12.58 -11.29
CA ASP A 310 11.28 -13.62 -12.27
C ASP A 310 11.55 -13.09 -13.68
N SER A 311 11.84 -13.99 -14.62
CA SER A 311 12.00 -13.67 -16.04
C SER A 311 10.65 -13.34 -16.70
N ILE A 312 10.64 -12.40 -17.66
CA ILE A 312 9.51 -12.11 -18.55
C ILE A 312 9.70 -12.72 -19.95
N THR A 313 10.83 -13.40 -20.19
CA THR A 313 11.18 -14.07 -21.44
C THR A 313 11.18 -15.59 -21.33
N GLU A 314 11.19 -16.13 -20.11
CA GLU A 314 11.15 -17.57 -19.81
C GLU A 314 10.01 -17.95 -18.86
N GLY A 315 9.63 -19.23 -18.84
CA GLY A 315 8.61 -19.78 -17.95
C GLY A 315 7.19 -19.20 -18.14
N ASN A 316 6.34 -19.35 -17.12
CA ASN A 316 4.92 -19.01 -17.18
C ASN A 316 4.66 -17.53 -17.50
N TYR A 317 5.52 -16.62 -17.06
CA TYR A 317 5.38 -15.18 -17.34
C TYR A 317 5.71 -14.83 -18.79
N ALA A 318 6.54 -15.61 -19.49
CA ALA A 318 6.75 -15.43 -20.92
C ALA A 318 5.48 -15.71 -21.72
N SER A 319 4.81 -16.84 -21.43
CA SER A 319 3.57 -17.27 -22.08
C SER A 319 2.40 -16.32 -21.82
N ASN A 320 2.35 -15.73 -20.63
CA ASN A 320 1.25 -14.87 -20.20
C ASN A 320 1.52 -13.36 -20.37
N TYR A 321 2.67 -12.97 -20.95
CA TYR A 321 3.03 -11.56 -21.15
C TYR A 321 2.02 -10.87 -22.08
N TRP A 322 1.41 -9.79 -21.60
CA TRP A 322 0.37 -9.07 -22.34
C TRP A 322 0.85 -7.75 -22.92
N GLY A 323 1.65 -6.99 -22.16
CA GLY A 323 2.15 -5.69 -22.58
C GLY A 323 2.79 -4.92 -21.45
N ALA A 324 3.21 -3.68 -21.74
CA ALA A 324 3.89 -2.83 -20.78
C ALA A 324 3.47 -1.36 -20.86
N ARG A 325 3.63 -0.64 -19.75
CA ARG A 325 3.30 0.79 -19.60
C ARG A 325 4.45 1.57 -18.98
N ARG A 326 4.77 2.72 -19.61
CA ARG A 326 5.70 3.72 -19.11
C ARG A 326 4.93 4.90 -18.55
N TYR A 327 5.14 5.18 -17.27
CA TYR A 327 4.44 6.26 -16.55
C TYR A 327 5.25 7.56 -16.47
N ALA A 328 6.57 7.48 -16.60
CA ALA A 328 7.46 8.63 -16.56
C ALA A 328 8.69 8.42 -17.44
N GLN A 329 9.37 9.53 -17.69
CA GLN A 329 10.70 9.58 -18.29
C GLN A 329 11.55 10.51 -17.43
N GLU A 330 12.85 10.28 -17.38
CA GLU A 330 13.78 11.18 -16.71
C GLU A 330 13.78 12.53 -17.44
N THR A 331 13.64 13.62 -16.69
CA THR A 331 13.65 14.97 -17.26
C THR A 331 15.08 15.42 -17.57
N VAL A 332 15.22 16.32 -18.54
CA VAL A 332 16.54 16.76 -19.05
C VAL A 332 17.36 17.51 -17.99
N GLU A 333 16.74 18.01 -16.92
CA GLU A 333 17.44 18.60 -15.78
C GLU A 333 18.17 17.55 -14.92
N THR A 334 17.62 16.35 -14.77
CA THR A 334 18.28 15.23 -14.07
C THR A 334 19.58 14.84 -14.80
N ILE A 335 19.58 14.89 -16.13
CA ILE A 335 20.77 14.62 -16.98
C ILE A 335 21.87 15.68 -16.78
N ARG A 336 21.50 16.94 -16.46
CA ARG A 336 22.46 18.06 -16.32
C ARG A 336 23.11 18.18 -14.93
N THR A 337 22.65 17.42 -13.95
CA THR A 337 23.23 17.43 -12.58
C THR A 337 24.27 16.33 -12.35
N LEU A 338 24.35 15.36 -13.27
CA LEU A 338 25.51 14.47 -13.38
C LEU A 338 26.63 15.22 -14.13
N PRO A 339 27.88 15.23 -13.62
CA PRO A 339 29.02 15.67 -14.42
C PRO A 339 29.13 14.78 -15.67
N PRO A 340 29.50 15.34 -16.85
CA PRO A 340 29.82 14.51 -18.01
C PRO A 340 31.00 13.59 -17.66
N ASP A 341 30.95 12.35 -18.14
CA ASP A 341 31.86 11.27 -17.77
C ASP A 341 33.34 11.70 -17.78
N SER A 342 34.01 11.52 -16.64
CA SER A 342 35.46 11.40 -16.61
C SER A 342 35.84 9.96 -16.96
N ASP A 343 36.08 9.70 -18.25
CA ASP A 343 36.75 8.54 -18.82
C ASP A 343 36.79 7.28 -17.93
N SER A 344 35.69 6.51 -17.92
CA SER A 344 35.69 5.20 -17.29
C SER A 344 36.48 4.20 -18.14
N GLU A 345 37.75 3.96 -17.77
CA GLU A 345 38.47 2.77 -18.22
C GLU A 345 37.65 1.50 -17.94
N VAL A 346 37.77 0.51 -18.83
CA VAL A 346 37.06 -0.76 -18.72
C VAL A 346 37.64 -1.59 -17.56
N ILE A 347 37.10 -1.41 -16.36
CA ILE A 347 37.42 -2.26 -15.21
C ILE A 347 36.64 -3.57 -15.34
N SER A 348 37.36 -4.64 -15.69
CA SER A 348 36.83 -6.00 -15.65
C SER A 348 36.49 -6.40 -14.21
N ALA A 349 35.39 -7.16 -14.04
CA ALA A 349 34.92 -7.57 -12.73
C ALA A 349 36.01 -8.29 -11.91
N PRO A 350 36.18 -7.99 -10.61
CA PRO A 350 37.23 -8.58 -9.80
C PRO A 350 36.99 -10.08 -9.60
N LYS A 351 37.96 -10.88 -10.03
CA LYS A 351 38.01 -12.31 -9.71
C LYS A 351 38.26 -12.49 -8.21
N MET A 352 37.34 -13.14 -7.50
CA MET A 352 37.57 -13.54 -6.11
C MET A 352 38.75 -14.52 -6.02
N PRO A 353 39.71 -14.32 -5.10
CA PRO A 353 40.71 -15.33 -4.78
C PRO A 353 40.08 -16.47 -3.97
N VAL A 354 40.24 -17.71 -4.44
CA VAL A 354 40.10 -18.89 -3.59
C VAL A 354 41.47 -19.15 -2.96
N THR A 355 41.53 -19.17 -1.63
CA THR A 355 42.73 -19.59 -0.88
C THR A 355 42.40 -20.81 -0.04
N GLU A 356 43.04 -21.93 -0.35
CA GLU A 356 43.00 -23.15 0.46
C GLU A 356 43.71 -22.94 1.82
N PRO A 357 43.27 -23.59 2.90
CA PRO A 357 43.95 -23.51 4.19
C PRO A 357 45.22 -24.38 4.20
N SER A 358 46.28 -23.87 4.81
CA SER A 358 47.50 -24.64 5.16
C SER A 358 47.62 -24.79 6.68
N PRO A 359 48.28 -25.85 7.18
CA PRO A 359 48.10 -26.33 8.55
C PRO A 359 48.82 -25.49 9.61
N ILE A 360 48.28 -25.54 10.84
CA ILE A 360 48.88 -24.92 12.03
C ILE A 360 49.80 -25.95 12.70
N GLU A 361 51.10 -25.66 12.78
CA GLU A 361 52.01 -26.35 13.70
C GLU A 361 51.95 -25.72 15.10
N GLU A 362 51.82 -26.58 16.11
CA GLU A 362 51.82 -26.22 17.52
C GLU A 362 53.27 -26.02 18.02
N LYS A 363 53.52 -24.99 18.85
CA LYS A 363 54.81 -24.84 19.53
C LYS A 363 54.66 -24.34 20.97
N VAL A 364 54.91 -25.27 21.89
CA VAL A 364 54.98 -25.05 23.34
C VAL A 364 56.34 -24.45 23.72
N SER A 365 56.35 -23.50 24.67
CA SER A 365 57.54 -23.19 25.47
C SER A 365 57.17 -22.55 26.82
N ASP A 366 57.63 -23.16 27.91
CA ASP A 366 57.36 -22.78 29.29
C ASP A 366 58.12 -21.53 29.75
N ILE A 367 57.51 -20.71 30.63
CA ILE A 367 58.18 -20.02 31.73
C ILE A 367 57.28 -20.04 32.99
N GLN A 368 57.87 -20.41 34.13
CA GLN A 368 57.27 -20.59 35.47
C GLN A 368 57.39 -19.31 36.35
N PRO A 369 56.84 -19.25 37.59
CA PRO A 369 56.08 -18.08 38.06
C PRO A 369 56.86 -17.11 38.94
N ASN A 370 56.21 -16.01 39.33
CA ASN A 370 56.63 -15.18 40.47
C ASN A 370 55.48 -14.96 41.47
N THR A 371 55.83 -14.72 42.73
CA THR A 371 54.99 -14.94 43.91
C THR A 371 54.53 -13.65 44.60
N GLY A 372 53.31 -13.67 45.12
CA GLY A 372 52.86 -12.99 46.35
C GLY A 372 52.85 -11.46 46.42
N THR A 373 51.73 -10.87 46.83
CA THR A 373 51.51 -10.50 48.25
C THR A 373 50.14 -9.87 48.46
N ASP A 374 49.62 -10.01 49.68
CA ASP A 374 48.28 -9.60 50.09
C ASP A 374 48.14 -8.09 50.33
N ARG A 375 46.90 -7.59 50.22
CA ARG A 375 46.32 -6.64 51.19
C ARG A 375 44.80 -6.54 51.07
N GLU A 376 44.12 -6.88 52.15
CA GLU A 376 42.71 -6.53 52.40
C GLU A 376 42.61 -5.06 52.85
N GLU A 377 41.49 -4.39 52.56
CA GLU A 377 40.77 -3.61 53.58
C GLU A 377 39.31 -3.31 53.20
N THR A 378 38.48 -2.99 54.19
CA THR A 378 37.00 -2.97 54.14
C THR A 378 36.45 -1.79 54.99
N ILE A 379 35.16 -1.43 55.04
CA ILE A 379 33.90 -2.10 54.65
C ILE A 379 32.79 -1.06 54.35
N ALA A 380 31.57 -1.55 54.05
CA ALA A 380 30.24 -0.91 54.15
C ALA A 380 29.60 -0.38 52.84
N GLY A 381 28.33 -0.69 52.51
CA GLY A 381 27.43 -1.68 53.14
C GLY A 381 25.94 -1.34 53.01
N ASN A 382 25.21 -2.06 52.15
CA ASN A 382 23.88 -2.62 52.46
C ASN A 382 23.41 -3.62 51.40
N LYS A 383 22.76 -4.71 51.83
CA LYS A 383 22.19 -5.79 51.00
C LYS A 383 20.66 -5.74 51.05
N VAL A 384 19.98 -6.09 49.96
CA VAL A 384 18.93 -7.15 49.83
C VAL A 384 18.84 -7.50 48.33
N LYS A 385 19.43 -8.62 47.91
CA LYS A 385 18.79 -9.90 47.50
C LYS A 385 17.96 -9.84 46.21
N VAL A 386 18.52 -10.41 45.14
CA VAL A 386 17.82 -10.89 43.93
C VAL A 386 18.13 -12.39 43.81
N GLU A 387 17.15 -13.18 43.41
CA GLU A 387 17.30 -14.62 43.18
C GLU A 387 17.49 -14.86 41.67
N GLU A 388 18.51 -15.65 41.32
CA GLU A 388 18.84 -15.97 39.92
C GLU A 388 18.80 -17.49 39.71
N ILE A 389 18.05 -17.92 38.70
CA ILE A 389 17.82 -19.33 38.38
C ILE A 389 18.79 -19.74 37.27
N VAL A 390 19.68 -20.68 37.58
CA VAL A 390 20.63 -21.26 36.61
C VAL A 390 20.10 -22.59 36.10
N VAL A 391 19.86 -22.69 34.79
CA VAL A 391 19.66 -23.96 34.07
C VAL A 391 20.79 -24.14 33.07
N ARG A 392 21.33 -25.36 33.02
CA ARG A 392 22.58 -25.71 32.33
C ARG A 392 22.38 -25.89 30.82
N HIS A 393 23.45 -25.69 30.06
CA HIS A 393 23.57 -26.08 28.66
C HIS A 393 24.47 -27.32 28.58
N ASP A 394 24.05 -28.34 27.83
CA ASP A 394 24.87 -29.51 27.48
C ASP A 394 25.19 -29.50 25.97
N PRO A 395 26.45 -29.73 25.55
CA PRO A 395 26.84 -29.91 24.14
C PRO A 395 26.85 -31.41 23.73
N PRO A 396 26.90 -31.73 22.41
CA PRO A 396 26.51 -33.04 21.89
C PRO A 396 27.63 -34.09 21.86
N ALA A 397 27.24 -35.35 21.69
CA ALA A 397 28.13 -36.46 21.39
C ALA A 397 27.92 -37.00 19.97
N SER A 398 29.01 -37.40 19.33
CA SER A 398 29.08 -38.09 18.05
C SER A 398 29.95 -39.33 18.20
N GLU A 399 29.60 -40.45 17.55
CA GLU A 399 30.54 -41.33 16.83
C GLU A 399 29.79 -42.48 16.14
N ASP A 400 30.39 -42.99 15.05
CA ASP A 400 29.91 -44.12 14.25
C ASP A 400 30.29 -45.46 14.87
N GLU A 401 29.49 -46.52 14.65
CA GLU A 401 30.07 -47.85 14.45
C GLU A 401 29.22 -48.77 13.56
N ILE A 402 29.90 -49.63 12.79
CA ILE A 402 29.34 -50.50 11.75
C ILE A 402 29.35 -51.95 12.24
N VAL A 403 28.22 -52.65 12.20
CA VAL A 403 28.19 -54.13 12.23
C VAL A 403 27.20 -54.70 11.21
N LYS A 404 27.66 -55.68 10.43
CA LYS A 404 26.87 -56.49 9.50
C LYS A 404 26.26 -57.71 10.18
N SER A 405 25.12 -58.17 9.69
CA SER A 405 24.84 -59.61 9.58
C SER A 405 23.80 -59.87 8.48
N ASP A 406 24.19 -60.63 7.47
CA ASP A 406 23.25 -61.28 6.55
C ASP A 406 22.45 -62.35 7.30
N ASP A 407 21.20 -62.61 6.89
CA ASP A 407 20.82 -63.96 6.44
C ASP A 407 19.47 -63.98 5.70
N THR A 408 19.28 -65.01 4.88
CA THR A 408 18.38 -65.03 3.71
C THR A 408 17.17 -65.98 3.83
N VAL A 409 16.24 -65.87 2.85
CA VAL A 409 15.42 -66.93 2.19
C VAL A 409 13.88 -66.78 2.29
N ASN A 410 13.27 -66.53 1.11
CA ASN A 410 12.03 -67.06 0.48
C ASN A 410 10.74 -67.37 1.31
N ASP A 411 9.53 -67.41 0.76
CA ASP A 411 8.94 -67.13 -0.58
C ASP A 411 7.44 -66.88 -0.34
N ASP A 412 6.74 -66.09 -1.16
CA ASP A 412 5.83 -66.60 -2.21
C ASP A 412 4.97 -65.48 -2.85
N LYS A 413 4.33 -65.79 -3.98
CA LYS A 413 3.78 -64.83 -4.95
C LYS A 413 2.35 -64.37 -4.65
N SER A 414 2.02 -63.14 -5.05
CA SER A 414 0.97 -62.95 -6.06
C SER A 414 0.97 -61.57 -6.72
N THR A 415 0.72 -61.61 -8.02
CA THR A 415 0.52 -60.53 -8.98
C THR A 415 -0.40 -59.38 -8.55
N PHE A 416 0.00 -58.14 -8.84
CA PHE A 416 -0.82 -57.22 -9.63
C PHE A 416 0.08 -56.24 -10.41
N THR A 417 -0.20 -56.08 -11.70
CA THR A 417 0.51 -55.16 -12.60
C THR A 417 -0.34 -53.93 -12.85
N GLU A 418 0.16 -52.73 -12.57
CA GLU A 418 -0.26 -51.54 -13.31
C GLU A 418 0.84 -50.46 -13.30
N ASN A 419 1.02 -49.79 -14.44
CA ASN A 419 1.96 -48.69 -14.58
C ASN A 419 1.32 -47.41 -14.03
N ILE A 420 2.07 -46.60 -13.29
CA ILE A 420 1.68 -45.23 -12.94
C ILE A 420 2.65 -44.27 -13.64
N PRO A 421 2.18 -43.38 -14.54
CA PRO A 421 3.01 -42.43 -15.27
C PRO A 421 3.29 -41.14 -14.47
N GLU A 422 4.07 -40.24 -15.05
CA GLU A 422 4.46 -38.94 -14.50
C GLU A 422 3.25 -38.01 -14.28
N ASP A 423 3.00 -37.61 -13.03
CA ASP A 423 1.94 -36.64 -12.71
C ASP A 423 2.36 -35.21 -13.04
N THR A 424 1.64 -34.61 -13.99
CA THR A 424 1.68 -33.18 -14.28
C THR A 424 0.80 -32.46 -13.27
N ILE A 425 1.35 -31.56 -12.45
CA ILE A 425 0.56 -30.78 -11.51
C ILE A 425 -0.21 -29.69 -12.26
N GLU A 426 -1.44 -30.01 -12.66
CA GLU A 426 -2.41 -29.02 -13.14
C GLU A 426 -2.80 -28.06 -11.99
N SER A 427 -2.71 -26.76 -12.26
CA SER A 427 -3.11 -25.73 -11.33
C SER A 427 -4.62 -25.53 -11.35
N ASN A 428 -5.34 -26.24 -10.48
CA ASN A 428 -6.77 -26.00 -10.25
C ASN A 428 -6.98 -24.60 -9.64
N PHE A 429 -7.37 -23.64 -10.49
CA PHE A 429 -8.06 -22.43 -10.07
C PHE A 429 -9.55 -22.68 -10.20
N ASP A 430 -10.24 -22.89 -9.07
CA ASP A 430 -11.70 -23.01 -9.07
C ASP A 430 -12.35 -21.74 -9.63
N GLU A 431 -13.25 -21.93 -10.58
CA GLU A 431 -14.10 -20.87 -11.11
C GLU A 431 -15.01 -20.32 -10.01
N ILE A 432 -15.03 -18.99 -9.85
CA ILE A 432 -16.11 -18.29 -9.16
C ILE A 432 -16.79 -17.41 -10.21
N GLU A 433 -17.93 -17.88 -10.71
CA GLU A 433 -18.84 -17.08 -11.52
C GLU A 433 -19.29 -15.85 -10.72
N ILE A 434 -18.91 -14.66 -11.20
CA ILE A 434 -19.54 -13.41 -10.75
C ILE A 434 -20.69 -13.12 -11.72
N LEU A 435 -21.91 -13.43 -11.29
CA LEU A 435 -23.13 -13.07 -12.01
C LEU A 435 -23.32 -11.54 -12.05
N GLY A 436 -22.80 -10.91 -13.10
CA GLY A 436 -23.08 -9.53 -13.49
C GLY A 436 -23.53 -9.51 -14.94
N THR A 437 -24.83 -9.34 -15.17
CA THR A 437 -25.42 -9.35 -16.52
C THR A 437 -24.97 -8.13 -17.33
N SER A 438 -24.09 -8.34 -18.30
CA SER A 438 -23.83 -7.39 -19.39
C SER A 438 -24.91 -7.51 -20.45
N SER A 439 -25.49 -6.38 -20.88
CA SER A 439 -26.25 -6.29 -22.12
C SER A 439 -25.62 -5.21 -22.99
N ASP A 440 -25.05 -5.61 -24.13
CA ASP A 440 -24.41 -4.69 -25.07
C ASP A 440 -25.37 -3.62 -25.58
N ILE A 441 -25.00 -2.34 -25.43
CA ILE A 441 -25.50 -1.27 -26.30
C ILE A 441 -24.33 -0.39 -26.75
N ASP A 442 -24.24 -0.30 -28.07
CA ASP A 442 -23.32 0.44 -28.93
C ASP A 442 -22.97 1.87 -28.47
N SER A 443 -21.69 2.23 -28.55
CA SER A 443 -21.16 3.50 -28.04
C SER A 443 -21.15 4.61 -29.10
N LYS A 444 -21.78 5.76 -28.80
CA LYS A 444 -21.44 7.06 -29.41
C LYS A 444 -21.18 8.11 -28.32
N PRO A 445 -20.24 9.05 -28.54
CA PRO A 445 -19.77 9.93 -27.49
C PRO A 445 -20.78 11.04 -27.19
N ILE A 446 -21.27 11.08 -25.94
CA ILE A 446 -22.03 12.23 -25.43
C ILE A 446 -21.04 13.24 -24.87
N VAL A 447 -20.91 14.38 -25.54
CA VAL A 447 -20.16 15.55 -25.05
C VAL A 447 -20.88 16.11 -23.83
N SER A 448 -20.21 16.16 -22.68
CA SER A 448 -20.75 16.71 -21.43
C SER A 448 -20.84 18.24 -21.48
N THR A 449 -21.93 18.76 -22.03
CA THR A 449 -22.29 20.19 -21.91
C THR A 449 -23.07 20.42 -20.62
N SER A 450 -22.34 20.46 -19.49
CA SER A 450 -22.90 21.00 -18.24
C SER A 450 -23.24 22.48 -18.44
N THR A 451 -24.52 22.76 -18.70
CA THR A 451 -25.08 24.11 -18.72
C THR A 451 -26.36 24.11 -17.89
N ASN A 452 -26.32 24.82 -16.75
CA ASN A 452 -27.46 24.97 -15.84
C ASN A 452 -28.55 25.84 -16.49
N ASN A 453 -29.41 25.21 -17.29
CA ASN A 453 -30.44 25.88 -18.09
C ASN A 453 -31.71 26.26 -17.32
N ALA A 454 -31.66 26.33 -15.99
CA ALA A 454 -32.79 26.82 -15.18
C ALA A 454 -32.95 28.35 -15.24
N LEU A 455 -31.84 29.10 -15.33
CA LEU A 455 -31.85 30.57 -15.21
C LEU A 455 -32.67 31.28 -16.32
N PRO A 456 -32.59 30.90 -17.62
CA PRO A 456 -33.41 31.53 -18.67
C PRO A 456 -34.91 31.31 -18.45
N LEU A 457 -35.30 30.14 -17.95
CA LEU A 457 -36.69 29.78 -17.69
C LEU A 457 -37.26 30.57 -16.49
N ILE A 458 -36.47 30.71 -15.42
CA ILE A 458 -36.84 31.51 -14.24
C ILE A 458 -37.01 33.00 -14.63
N ILE A 459 -36.11 33.54 -15.44
CA ILE A 459 -36.22 34.93 -15.95
C ILE A 459 -37.48 35.10 -16.81
N ALA A 460 -37.78 34.15 -17.69
CA ALA A 460 -38.99 34.20 -18.52
C ALA A 460 -40.29 34.19 -17.67
N ILE A 461 -40.34 33.37 -16.62
CA ILE A 461 -41.48 33.30 -15.69
C ILE A 461 -41.64 34.62 -14.91
N LEU A 462 -40.55 35.18 -14.39
CA LEU A 462 -40.56 36.47 -13.69
C LEU A 462 -41.05 37.62 -14.58
N LEU A 463 -40.57 37.69 -15.83
CA LEU A 463 -41.03 38.68 -16.80
C LEU A 463 -42.53 38.53 -17.12
N LEU A 464 -43.03 37.29 -17.22
CA LEU A 464 -44.45 37.02 -17.43
C LEU A 464 -45.30 37.51 -16.25
N ILE A 465 -44.86 37.26 -15.01
CA ILE A 465 -45.53 37.72 -13.78
C ILE A 465 -45.55 39.26 -13.73
N ILE A 466 -44.42 39.93 -14.01
CA ILE A 466 -44.34 41.40 -14.06
C ILE A 466 -45.27 41.98 -15.14
N ALA A 467 -45.36 41.35 -16.31
CA ALA A 467 -46.28 41.77 -17.37
C ALA A 467 -47.75 41.63 -16.97
N VAL A 468 -48.12 40.55 -16.30
CA VAL A 468 -49.48 40.36 -15.75
C VAL A 468 -49.79 41.41 -14.68
N LEU A 469 -48.87 41.66 -13.75
CA LEU A 469 -49.05 42.66 -12.69
C LEU A 469 -49.20 44.09 -13.26
N ARG A 470 -48.38 44.48 -14.25
CA ARG A 470 -48.55 45.76 -14.97
C ARG A 470 -49.92 45.86 -15.66
N LYS A 471 -50.39 44.79 -16.30
CA LYS A 471 -51.68 44.75 -17.01
C LYS A 471 -52.89 44.74 -16.05
N VAL A 472 -52.70 44.34 -14.80
CA VAL A 472 -53.69 44.47 -13.72
C VAL A 472 -53.69 45.88 -13.12
N ARG A 473 -52.51 46.49 -12.90
CA ARG A 473 -52.40 47.87 -12.40
C ARG A 473 -53.08 48.88 -13.33
N ASN A 474 -52.82 48.79 -14.63
CA ASN A 474 -53.41 49.65 -15.67
C ASN A 474 -54.91 49.35 -15.97
N ARG A 475 -55.62 48.70 -15.03
CA ARG A 475 -57.08 48.48 -15.00
C ARG A 475 -57.68 48.75 -13.61
N ILE A 476 -56.89 49.34 -12.73
CA ILE A 476 -57.23 49.72 -11.34
C ILE A 476 -57.04 51.23 -11.20
N GLU A 477 -56.02 51.78 -11.87
CA GLU A 477 -56.08 53.10 -12.51
C GLU A 477 -57.04 53.08 -13.71
#